data_AF-A0A358SXE8-F1
#
_entry.id   AF-A0A358SXE8-F1
#
_cell.length_a   1.000
_cell.length_b   1.000
_cell.length_c   1.000
_cell.angle_alpha   90.00
_cell.angle_beta   90.00
_cell.angle_gamma   90.00
#
_symmetry.space_group_name_H-M   'P 1'
#
loop_
_entity.id
_entity.type
_entity.pdbx_description
1 polymer ?
#
loop_
_entity_poly.entity_id
_entity_poly.type
_entity_poly.pdbx_seq_one_letter_code
_entity_poly.pdbx_strand_id
1 'polypeptide(L)'
;MLMRSFKFAALIIFLAAAGAAAGSGDNSLIFGSAAYPLEISVSPETAPGAVLYETPFSEIPSQDYDTILIQGEMPDPGVQLQVRIKNGAAFKTYDKTAIHRFPGGRFWAKYKMGRRTGEPVKLALLNAGVSLRHTFTIYGAEAFRETLVKEIISAPAPAAYKPDPGFYLPAEMPFTVVRRGAWQAAPPSEPYTPHAPKIFTLHNTAGHYPKNYDEAVREMQFLQDYHQNGRGWIDLGYHFVIDPQGDIFEGRPVNVVGAHVRGRNDGNIGISVMGNYHPPVSQKPTKETLYTFVEMGKYLKTAYNIDISSFYAHRDIGNTDCPGDELHALMPELKSLIFAPAAPLPGPVLPLSVAIPPMNRPSLRQLLQSAE
;
A
#
# COMPACT_ATOMS: atom_id res chain seq x y z
N MET A 1 -46.04 8.56 56.78
CA MET A 1 -44.61 8.19 56.85
C MET A 1 -44.06 8.25 55.43
N LEU A 2 -43.11 9.14 55.19
CA LEU A 2 -42.72 9.68 53.88
C LEU A 2 -41.81 8.68 53.12
N MET A 3 -42.24 8.15 51.96
CA MET A 3 -41.36 7.41 51.06
C MET A 3 -40.98 8.28 49.86
N ARG A 4 -39.71 8.68 49.80
CA ARG A 4 -39.08 9.33 48.64
C ARG A 4 -38.77 8.26 47.59
N SER A 5 -39.34 8.39 46.39
CA SER A 5 -38.98 7.60 45.22
C SER A 5 -37.80 8.24 44.49
N PHE A 6 -36.66 7.54 44.47
CA PHE A 6 -35.53 7.86 43.60
C PHE A 6 -35.84 7.37 42.18
N LYS A 7 -35.97 8.29 41.22
CA LYS A 7 -35.96 7.96 39.80
C LYS A 7 -34.51 7.89 39.33
N PHE A 8 -34.01 6.69 39.04
CA PHE A 8 -32.80 6.51 38.25
C PHE A 8 -33.12 6.86 36.79
N ALA A 9 -32.55 7.96 36.30
CA ALA A 9 -32.50 8.24 34.87
C ALA A 9 -31.36 7.40 34.28
N ALA A 10 -31.70 6.36 33.52
CA ALA A 10 -30.75 5.63 32.71
C ALA A 10 -30.28 6.55 31.57
N LEU A 11 -29.08 7.09 31.71
CA LEU A 11 -28.36 7.79 30.65
C LEU A 11 -27.95 6.75 29.61
N ILE A 12 -28.74 6.62 28.54
CA ILE A 12 -28.36 5.83 27.35
C ILE A 12 -27.23 6.61 26.67
N ILE A 13 -26.00 6.24 27.00
CA ILE A 13 -24.81 6.66 26.27
C ILE A 13 -24.87 5.94 24.92
N PHE A 14 -25.29 6.65 23.87
CA PHE A 14 -24.98 6.25 22.50
C PHE A 14 -23.45 6.29 22.36
N LEU A 15 -22.79 5.13 22.52
CA LEU A 15 -21.48 4.92 21.93
C LEU A 15 -21.70 4.97 20.41
N ALA A 16 -21.52 6.15 19.82
CA ALA A 16 -21.25 6.23 18.40
C ALA A 16 -19.93 5.46 18.19
N ALA A 17 -20.01 4.30 17.55
CA ALA A 17 -18.84 3.60 17.05
C ALA A 17 -18.12 4.58 16.12
N ALA A 18 -17.00 5.14 16.58
CA ALA A 18 -16.09 5.88 15.74
C ALA A 18 -15.56 4.88 14.71
N GLY A 19 -16.12 4.93 13.49
CA GLY A 19 -15.61 4.16 12.37
C GLY A 19 -14.18 4.59 12.14
N ALA A 20 -13.24 3.65 12.32
CA ALA A 20 -11.84 3.87 12.05
C ALA A 20 -11.68 4.33 10.59
N ALA A 21 -11.23 5.57 10.40
CA ALA A 21 -10.90 6.10 9.09
C ALA A 21 -9.65 5.34 8.58
N ALA A 22 -9.84 4.55 7.54
CA ALA A 22 -8.85 3.63 7.04
C ALA A 22 -7.74 4.32 6.22
N GLY A 23 -6.55 3.76 6.31
CA GLY A 23 -5.29 4.27 5.74
C GLY A 23 -4.19 4.46 6.79
N SER A 24 -4.40 3.98 8.03
CA SER A 24 -3.71 4.45 9.23
C SER A 24 -2.34 3.79 9.48
N GLY A 25 -1.31 4.18 8.73
CA GLY A 25 0.05 4.13 9.29
C GLY A 25 0.24 5.25 10.33
N ASP A 26 1.23 5.14 11.22
CA ASP A 26 1.56 6.14 12.29
C ASP A 26 1.55 7.62 11.84
N ASN A 27 1.76 7.86 10.55
CA ASN A 27 1.96 9.18 9.94
C ASN A 27 0.72 9.69 9.17
N SER A 28 -0.39 8.97 9.17
CA SER A 28 -1.54 9.29 8.30
C SER A 28 -2.33 10.49 8.80
N LEU A 29 -2.68 11.40 7.90
CA LEU A 29 -3.56 12.54 8.20
C LEU A 29 -5.02 12.11 8.05
N ILE A 30 -5.79 12.22 9.12
CA ILE A 30 -7.23 11.91 9.15
C ILE A 30 -8.01 13.23 9.15
N PHE A 31 -8.95 13.39 8.21
CA PHE A 31 -9.72 14.63 8.05
C PHE A 31 -11.17 14.45 8.51
N GLY A 32 -11.43 14.66 9.80
CA GLY A 32 -12.76 14.44 10.39
C GLY A 32 -13.15 12.96 10.29
N SER A 33 -14.38 12.66 9.89
CA SER A 33 -14.86 11.28 9.70
C SER A 33 -14.61 10.72 8.29
N ALA A 34 -13.84 11.42 7.45
CA ALA A 34 -13.61 10.99 6.08
C ALA A 34 -12.58 9.84 6.04
N ALA A 35 -12.95 8.75 5.37
CA ALA A 35 -12.04 7.63 5.11
C ALA A 35 -11.40 7.79 3.72
N TYR A 36 -10.16 7.30 3.56
CA TYR A 36 -9.55 7.27 2.22
C TYR A 36 -10.12 6.11 1.39
N PRO A 37 -10.26 6.29 0.07
CA PRO A 37 -9.93 7.48 -0.69
C PRO A 37 -10.93 8.63 -0.48
N LEU A 38 -10.42 9.87 -0.53
CA LEU A 38 -11.27 11.04 -0.70
C LEU A 38 -11.56 11.19 -2.19
N GLU A 39 -12.84 11.08 -2.57
CA GLU A 39 -13.29 11.24 -3.96
C GLU A 39 -14.01 12.58 -4.13
N ILE A 40 -13.50 13.41 -5.03
CA ILE A 40 -13.99 14.76 -5.28
C ILE A 40 -14.43 14.87 -6.74
N SER A 41 -15.71 15.15 -6.96
CA SER A 41 -16.22 15.46 -8.30
C SER A 41 -15.75 16.84 -8.76
N VAL A 42 -15.05 16.88 -9.89
CA VAL A 42 -14.48 18.10 -10.48
C VAL A 42 -15.13 18.36 -11.84
N SER A 43 -15.41 19.63 -12.12
CA SER A 43 -16.23 20.06 -13.26
C SER A 43 -15.64 21.30 -13.94
N PRO A 44 -15.57 21.35 -15.29
CA PRO A 44 -15.04 22.52 -16.01
C PRO A 44 -15.96 23.74 -15.94
N GLU A 45 -17.23 23.56 -15.59
CA GLU A 45 -18.22 24.64 -15.45
C GLU A 45 -18.00 25.48 -14.18
N THR A 46 -17.21 24.98 -13.22
CA THR A 46 -16.80 25.77 -12.06
C THR A 46 -15.85 26.88 -12.51
N ALA A 47 -16.05 28.12 -12.06
CA ALA A 47 -15.20 29.23 -12.50
C ALA A 47 -13.72 29.02 -12.11
N PRO A 48 -12.74 29.39 -12.97
CA PRO A 48 -11.33 29.44 -12.57
C PRO A 48 -11.13 30.29 -11.32
N GLY A 49 -10.27 29.83 -10.41
CA GLY A 49 -10.03 30.40 -9.09
C GLY A 49 -11.02 29.97 -8.01
N ALA A 50 -12.14 29.33 -8.36
CA ALA A 50 -13.09 28.84 -7.37
C ALA A 50 -12.55 27.61 -6.62
N VAL A 51 -12.95 27.50 -5.36
CA VAL A 51 -12.68 26.33 -4.52
C VAL A 51 -13.54 25.17 -4.99
N LEU A 52 -12.89 24.08 -5.41
CA LEU A 52 -13.54 22.82 -5.80
C LEU A 52 -13.89 21.99 -4.56
N TYR A 53 -13.01 21.99 -3.55
CA TYR A 53 -13.18 21.21 -2.34
C TYR A 53 -12.25 21.71 -1.22
N GLU A 54 -12.68 21.59 0.04
CA GLU A 54 -11.82 21.72 1.21
C GLU A 54 -12.12 20.61 2.22
N THR A 55 -11.07 20.06 2.83
CA THR A 55 -11.23 19.19 3.99
C THR A 55 -11.58 20.00 5.24
N PRO A 56 -12.16 19.38 6.29
CA PRO A 56 -11.97 19.91 7.64
C PRO A 56 -10.47 19.93 8.00
N PHE A 57 -10.12 20.58 9.12
CA PHE A 57 -8.79 20.36 9.68
C PHE A 57 -8.64 18.90 10.09
N SER A 58 -7.43 18.37 9.94
CA SER A 58 -7.09 17.03 10.36
C SER A 58 -7.27 16.87 11.86
N GLU A 59 -7.32 15.62 12.32
CA GLU A 59 -6.97 15.31 13.70
C GLU A 59 -5.54 15.77 14.00
N ILE A 60 -5.22 15.91 15.29
CA ILE A 60 -3.88 16.31 15.73
C ILE A 60 -2.92 15.18 15.33
N PRO A 61 -1.87 15.45 14.54
CA PRO A 61 -0.89 14.43 14.18
C PRO A 61 -0.22 13.84 15.42
N SER A 62 0.02 12.52 15.39
CA SER A 62 0.57 11.75 16.50
C SER A 62 1.98 12.19 16.91
N GLN A 63 2.71 12.83 16.00
CA GLN A 63 4.08 13.32 16.15
C GLN A 63 4.24 14.70 15.50
N ASP A 64 5.28 15.42 15.90
CA ASP A 64 5.72 16.60 15.16
C ASP A 64 6.20 16.20 13.74
N TYR A 65 5.98 17.08 12.77
CA TYR A 65 6.30 16.84 11.37
C TYR A 65 6.83 18.11 10.70
N ASP A 66 7.57 17.94 9.61
CA ASP A 66 8.07 19.01 8.76
C ASP A 66 7.73 18.79 7.28
N THR A 67 7.08 17.67 6.95
CA THR A 67 6.76 17.30 5.57
C THR A 67 5.35 16.74 5.51
N ILE A 68 4.60 17.15 4.49
CA ILE A 68 3.32 16.57 4.11
C ILE A 68 3.48 15.94 2.73
N LEU A 69 3.02 14.71 2.58
CA LEU A 69 3.06 13.96 1.33
C LEU A 69 1.66 13.44 1.02
N ILE A 70 1.20 13.64 -0.19
CA ILE A 70 -0.14 13.28 -0.64
C ILE A 70 0.01 12.43 -1.89
N GLN A 71 -0.79 11.38 -2.04
CA GLN A 71 -0.88 10.62 -3.29
C GLN A 71 -2.31 10.34 -3.71
N GLY A 72 -2.52 10.16 -5.01
CA GLY A 72 -3.86 9.97 -5.54
C GLY A 72 -3.92 9.91 -7.06
N GLU A 73 -5.08 10.27 -7.61
CA GLU A 73 -5.36 10.44 -9.03
C GLU A 73 -5.86 11.86 -9.30
N MET A 74 -5.20 12.51 -10.25
CA MET A 74 -5.48 13.83 -10.78
C MET A 74 -5.63 13.69 -12.30
N PRO A 75 -6.81 13.31 -12.82
CA PRO A 75 -7.04 13.17 -14.25
C PRO A 75 -6.78 14.46 -15.06
N ASP A 76 -6.97 15.64 -14.46
CA ASP A 76 -6.78 16.93 -15.13
C ASP A 76 -5.72 17.79 -14.39
N PRO A 77 -4.66 18.27 -15.07
CA PRO A 77 -3.66 19.16 -14.45
C PRO A 77 -4.20 20.58 -14.13
N GLY A 78 -5.42 20.90 -14.56
CA GLY A 78 -6.15 22.11 -14.21
C GLY A 78 -6.65 22.17 -12.78
N VAL A 79 -6.41 21.14 -11.95
CA VAL A 79 -6.68 21.17 -10.50
C VAL A 79 -5.43 21.63 -9.74
N GLN A 80 -5.57 22.65 -8.91
CA GLN A 80 -4.51 23.09 -8.00
C GLN A 80 -4.75 22.56 -6.59
N LEU A 81 -3.73 21.96 -5.98
CA LEU A 81 -3.74 21.49 -4.59
C LEU A 81 -3.06 22.52 -3.67
N GLN A 82 -3.66 22.78 -2.52
CA GLN A 82 -3.15 23.69 -1.50
C GLN A 82 -3.22 23.05 -0.11
N VAL A 83 -2.35 23.52 0.78
CA VAL A 83 -2.30 23.12 2.19
C VAL A 83 -2.32 24.32 3.11
N ARG A 84 -2.99 24.19 4.26
CA ARG A 84 -2.96 25.16 5.35
C ARG A 84 -2.70 24.45 6.68
N ILE A 85 -1.85 25.06 7.49
CA ILE A 85 -1.58 24.62 8.86
C ILE A 85 -2.41 25.51 9.80
N LYS A 86 -3.13 24.93 10.77
CA LYS A 86 -4.14 25.63 11.60
C LYS A 86 -3.64 26.95 12.20
N ASN A 87 -2.48 26.90 12.86
CA ASN A 87 -1.80 28.06 13.46
C ASN A 87 -0.58 28.54 12.63
N GLY A 88 -0.53 28.15 11.35
CA GLY A 88 0.52 28.56 10.42
C GLY A 88 0.13 29.75 9.55
N ALA A 89 0.93 29.99 8.52
CA ALA A 89 0.63 30.98 7.48
C ALA A 89 -0.67 30.64 6.72
N ALA A 90 -1.16 31.60 5.93
CA ALA A 90 -2.25 31.39 4.97
C ALA A 90 -1.99 30.18 4.05
N PHE A 91 -3.03 29.70 3.37
CA PHE A 91 -2.92 28.60 2.39
C PHE A 91 -1.67 28.75 1.52
N LYS A 92 -0.93 27.66 1.43
CA LYS A 92 0.24 27.53 0.58
C LYS A 92 -0.10 26.58 -0.56
N THR A 93 0.11 27.07 -1.76
CA THR A 93 -0.07 26.31 -2.99
C THR A 93 1.10 25.36 -3.19
N TYR A 94 0.81 24.11 -3.53
CA TYR A 94 1.82 23.24 -4.11
C TYR A 94 2.11 23.76 -5.52
N ASP A 95 3.33 24.20 -5.77
CA ASP A 95 3.73 24.55 -7.13
C ASP A 95 3.79 23.30 -8.02
N LYS A 96 3.86 23.52 -9.34
CA LYS A 96 3.90 22.41 -10.32
C LYS A 96 5.11 21.50 -10.14
N THR A 97 6.19 21.96 -9.51
CA THR A 97 7.38 21.13 -9.26
C THR A 97 7.24 20.26 -8.01
N ALA A 98 6.38 20.68 -7.07
CA ALA A 98 6.02 19.93 -5.88
C ALA A 98 4.96 18.86 -6.15
N ILE A 99 4.24 18.94 -7.28
CA ILE A 99 3.28 17.92 -7.75
C ILE A 99 3.90 17.14 -8.89
N HIS A 100 4.15 15.85 -8.68
CA HIS A 100 4.59 14.94 -9.72
C HIS A 100 3.39 14.14 -10.24
N ARG A 101 3.00 14.36 -11.51
CA ARG A 101 1.86 13.69 -12.15
C ARG A 101 2.34 12.78 -13.28
N PHE A 102 1.91 11.53 -13.23
CA PHE A 102 2.25 10.46 -14.15
C PHE A 102 1.20 10.31 -15.26
N PRO A 103 1.54 9.61 -16.37
CA PRO A 103 0.55 9.14 -17.34
C PRO A 103 -0.60 8.38 -16.64
N GLY A 104 -1.83 8.58 -17.12
CA GLY A 104 -3.03 8.02 -16.47
C GLY A 104 -3.52 8.82 -15.26
N GLY A 105 -2.81 9.87 -14.85
CA GLY A 105 -3.28 10.80 -13.81
C GLY A 105 -2.86 10.45 -12.40
N ARG A 106 -2.16 9.33 -12.14
CA ARG A 106 -1.54 9.08 -10.83
C ARG A 106 -0.65 10.25 -10.44
N PHE A 107 -0.66 10.67 -9.19
CA PHE A 107 0.18 11.76 -8.72
C PHE A 107 0.62 11.56 -7.28
N TRP A 108 1.72 12.23 -6.94
CA TRP A 108 2.02 12.58 -5.56
C TRP A 108 2.41 14.05 -5.45
N ALA A 109 2.20 14.64 -4.28
CA ALA A 109 2.54 16.03 -3.99
C ALA A 109 3.24 16.13 -2.64
N LYS A 110 4.36 16.86 -2.58
CA LYS A 110 5.17 17.00 -1.36
C LYS A 110 5.31 18.47 -0.95
N TYR A 111 4.98 18.76 0.31
CA TYR A 111 5.17 20.08 0.90
C TYR A 111 6.09 19.98 2.11
N LYS A 112 7.29 20.57 1.98
CA LYS A 112 8.27 20.65 3.05
C LYS A 112 8.20 22.02 3.72
N MET A 113 8.02 22.02 5.03
CA MET A 113 8.00 23.21 5.86
C MET A 113 9.42 23.55 6.32
N GLY A 114 9.70 24.84 6.49
CA GLY A 114 10.96 25.32 7.06
C GLY A 114 11.07 25.14 8.58
N ARG A 115 10.05 24.57 9.24
CA ARG A 115 10.01 24.32 10.68
C ARG A 115 9.17 23.09 11.00
N ARG A 116 9.43 22.49 12.16
CA ARG A 116 8.57 21.42 12.70
C ARG A 116 7.31 21.98 13.35
N THR A 117 6.23 21.21 13.29
CA THR A 117 4.95 21.55 13.91
C THR A 117 4.17 20.29 14.24
N GLY A 118 3.26 20.36 15.23
CA GLY A 118 2.28 19.32 15.54
C GLY A 118 0.84 19.80 15.27
N GLU A 119 0.69 20.85 14.48
CA GLU A 119 -0.60 21.51 14.25
C GLU A 119 -1.44 20.73 13.21
N PRO A 120 -2.78 20.77 13.31
CA PRO A 120 -3.66 20.21 12.28
C PRO A 120 -3.46 20.82 10.89
N VAL A 121 -3.70 20.00 9.87
CA VAL A 121 -3.57 20.31 8.44
C VAL A 121 -4.94 20.45 7.81
N LYS A 122 -5.10 21.33 6.82
CA LYS A 122 -6.25 21.37 5.92
C LYS A 122 -5.77 21.31 4.47
N LEU A 123 -6.48 20.57 3.63
CA LEU A 123 -6.26 20.53 2.17
C LEU A 123 -7.37 21.30 1.45
N ALA A 124 -7.01 21.97 0.36
CA ALA A 124 -7.95 22.63 -0.54
C ALA A 124 -7.61 22.33 -2.00
N LEU A 125 -8.65 22.14 -2.82
CA LEU A 125 -8.56 22.01 -4.27
C LEU A 125 -9.19 23.24 -4.90
N LEU A 126 -8.50 23.85 -5.86
CA LEU A 126 -9.01 25.00 -6.61
C LEU A 126 -9.00 24.69 -8.10
N ASN A 127 -9.96 25.29 -8.81
CA ASN A 127 -9.97 25.26 -10.26
C ASN A 127 -8.88 26.20 -10.80
N ALA A 128 -7.84 25.65 -11.42
CA ALA A 128 -6.76 26.39 -12.09
C ALA A 128 -6.81 26.25 -13.62
N GLY A 129 -7.97 25.91 -14.17
CA GLY A 129 -8.18 25.67 -15.60
C GLY A 129 -8.60 24.23 -15.91
N VAL A 130 -9.45 23.63 -15.06
CA VAL A 130 -10.09 22.33 -15.31
C VAL A 130 -10.79 22.37 -16.67
N SER A 131 -10.48 21.37 -17.48
CA SER A 131 -10.96 21.20 -18.85
C SER A 131 -11.90 20.00 -19.02
N LEU A 132 -11.89 19.06 -18.07
CA LEU A 132 -12.64 17.80 -18.13
C LEU A 132 -13.49 17.63 -16.86
N ARG A 133 -14.68 17.04 -17.00
CA ARG A 133 -15.41 16.50 -15.85
C ARG A 133 -14.78 15.17 -15.43
N HIS A 134 -14.40 15.03 -14.16
CA HIS A 134 -13.71 13.85 -13.66
C HIS A 134 -13.81 13.73 -12.13
N THR A 135 -13.34 12.61 -11.58
CA THR A 135 -13.13 12.44 -10.13
C THR A 135 -11.66 12.68 -9.81
N PHE A 136 -11.39 13.60 -8.90
CA PHE A 136 -10.08 13.74 -8.26
C PHE A 136 -10.06 12.87 -7.01
N THR A 137 -9.06 12.00 -6.89
CA THR A 137 -9.00 11.00 -5.83
C THR A 137 -7.75 11.23 -4.99
N ILE A 138 -7.87 11.28 -3.66
CA ILE A 138 -6.73 11.21 -2.74
C ILE A 138 -6.75 9.83 -2.09
N TYR A 139 -5.75 9.00 -2.34
CA TYR A 139 -5.62 7.68 -1.69
C TYR A 139 -5.04 7.78 -0.28
N GLY A 140 -4.29 8.83 0.00
CA GLY A 140 -3.74 9.07 1.34
C GLY A 140 -2.98 10.38 1.42
N ALA A 141 -2.93 10.92 2.63
CA ALA A 141 -2.04 12.01 2.99
C ALA A 141 -1.29 11.64 4.28
N GLU A 142 0.01 11.92 4.31
CA GLU A 142 0.90 11.60 5.40
C GLU A 142 1.60 12.88 5.88
N ALA A 143 1.85 12.96 7.19
CA ALA A 143 2.67 13.96 7.82
C ALA A 143 3.82 13.28 8.58
N PHE A 144 5.05 13.64 8.26
CA PHE A 144 6.23 13.03 8.86
C PHE A 144 7.42 13.99 8.98
N ARG A 145 8.44 13.55 9.72
CA ARG A 145 9.76 14.18 9.75
C ARG A 145 10.61 13.55 8.66
N GLU A 146 10.98 14.31 7.64
CA GLU A 146 11.73 13.78 6.49
C GLU A 146 13.03 13.10 6.94
N THR A 147 13.71 13.66 7.95
CA THR A 147 14.95 13.10 8.49
C THR A 147 14.80 11.73 9.16
N LEU A 148 13.58 11.31 9.52
CA LEU A 148 13.32 10.01 10.14
C LEU A 148 12.73 8.97 9.18
N VAL A 149 12.17 9.42 8.06
CA VAL A 149 11.58 8.55 7.04
C VAL A 149 12.57 8.28 5.91
N LYS A 150 13.45 9.25 5.63
CA LYS A 150 14.56 9.07 4.69
C LYS A 150 15.41 7.90 5.15
N GLU A 151 15.68 6.97 4.23
CA GLU A 151 16.68 5.95 4.48
C GLU A 151 18.05 6.64 4.56
N ILE A 152 18.70 6.55 5.72
CA ILE A 152 20.09 6.98 5.90
C ILE A 152 20.89 5.72 6.15
N ILE A 153 21.74 5.35 5.20
CA ILE A 153 22.63 4.21 5.38
C ILE A 153 23.73 4.64 6.36
N SER A 154 23.86 3.92 7.48
CA SER A 154 24.86 4.18 8.52
C SER A 154 26.30 3.86 8.10
N ALA A 155 26.49 3.16 6.98
CA ALA A 155 27.77 3.01 6.31
C ALA A 155 27.56 2.81 4.80
N PRO A 156 28.00 3.73 3.92
CA PRO A 156 27.95 3.50 2.48
C PRO A 156 28.87 2.33 2.12
N ALA A 157 28.36 1.35 1.37
CA ALA A 157 29.24 0.47 0.61
C ALA A 157 29.96 1.32 -0.46
N PRO A 158 31.30 1.27 -0.57
CA PRO A 158 32.08 2.21 -1.40
C PRO A 158 31.92 2.01 -2.92
N ALA A 159 31.11 1.07 -3.38
CA ALA A 159 30.95 0.75 -4.79
C ALA A 159 29.55 1.12 -5.30
N ALA A 160 29.50 1.73 -6.49
CA ALA A 160 28.26 1.86 -7.26
C ALA A 160 27.65 0.48 -7.48
N TYR A 161 26.37 0.32 -7.16
CA TYR A 161 25.65 -0.95 -7.33
C TYR A 161 25.68 -1.39 -8.78
N LYS A 162 26.32 -2.54 -9.03
CA LYS A 162 26.17 -3.30 -10.27
C LYS A 162 25.14 -4.38 -9.99
N PRO A 163 24.05 -4.49 -10.78
CA PRO A 163 23.13 -5.61 -10.66
C PRO A 163 23.92 -6.91 -10.74
N ASP A 164 23.96 -7.68 -9.65
CA ASP A 164 24.63 -8.99 -9.65
C ASP A 164 23.68 -10.00 -10.28
N PRO A 165 24.11 -10.75 -11.30
CA PRO A 165 23.38 -11.93 -11.79
C PRO A 165 23.03 -12.95 -10.69
N GLY A 166 23.68 -12.90 -9.52
CA GLY A 166 23.41 -13.72 -8.33
C GLY A 166 22.41 -13.16 -7.30
N PHE A 167 21.91 -11.92 -7.46
CA PHE A 167 20.85 -11.35 -6.60
C PHE A 167 19.42 -11.70 -7.08
N TYR A 168 19.31 -12.53 -8.12
CA TYR A 168 18.04 -12.93 -8.72
C TYR A 168 17.59 -14.30 -8.20
N LEU A 169 16.29 -14.44 -7.91
CA LEU A 169 15.69 -15.76 -7.91
C LEU A 169 16.08 -16.48 -9.22
N PRO A 170 16.59 -17.72 -9.18
CA PRO A 170 17.06 -18.45 -10.36
C PRO A 170 16.03 -18.45 -11.49
N ALA A 171 16.50 -18.56 -12.74
CA ALA A 171 15.62 -18.55 -13.90
C ALA A 171 14.56 -19.68 -13.86
N GLU A 172 14.89 -20.80 -13.21
CA GLU A 172 13.97 -21.91 -12.97
C GLU A 172 13.12 -21.65 -11.72
N MET A 173 12.05 -20.88 -11.90
CA MET A 173 10.95 -20.72 -10.95
C MET A 173 9.68 -21.34 -11.54
N PRO A 174 8.71 -21.77 -10.71
CA PRO A 174 7.42 -22.25 -11.21
C PRO A 174 6.52 -21.10 -11.75
N PHE A 175 7.03 -19.87 -11.79
CA PHE A 175 6.34 -18.67 -12.25
C PHE A 175 7.30 -17.70 -12.94
N THR A 176 6.74 -16.80 -13.76
CA THR A 176 7.50 -15.72 -14.41
C THR A 176 7.53 -14.48 -13.52
N VAL A 177 8.67 -13.78 -13.52
CA VAL A 177 8.84 -12.50 -12.82
C VAL A 177 9.14 -11.42 -13.86
N VAL A 178 8.34 -10.35 -13.85
CA VAL A 178 8.59 -9.11 -14.58
C VAL A 178 9.77 -8.40 -13.92
N ARG A 179 10.95 -8.60 -14.51
CA ARG A 179 12.21 -8.05 -14.00
C ARG A 179 12.24 -6.54 -14.08
N ARG A 180 13.10 -5.92 -13.27
CA ARG A 180 13.31 -4.46 -13.22
C ARG A 180 13.48 -3.80 -14.59
N GLY A 181 14.23 -4.42 -15.49
CA GLY A 181 14.41 -3.91 -16.85
C GLY A 181 13.13 -3.88 -17.68
N ALA A 182 12.23 -4.86 -17.50
CA ALA A 182 11.00 -4.98 -18.28
C ALA A 182 9.96 -3.91 -17.92
N TRP A 183 9.88 -3.52 -16.65
CA TRP A 183 9.02 -2.41 -16.20
C TRP A 183 9.73 -1.05 -16.15
N GLN A 184 10.98 -0.98 -16.62
CA GLN A 184 11.81 0.23 -16.72
C GLN A 184 12.11 0.89 -15.36
N ALA A 185 12.54 0.08 -14.39
CA ALA A 185 12.94 0.55 -13.07
C ALA A 185 14.06 1.59 -13.11
N ALA A 186 13.90 2.66 -12.35
CA ALA A 186 15.01 3.53 -12.00
C ALA A 186 16.08 2.75 -11.18
N PRO A 187 17.36 3.16 -11.23
CA PRO A 187 18.36 2.62 -10.31
C PRO A 187 18.05 3.04 -8.86
N PRO A 188 18.55 2.30 -7.85
CA PRO A 188 18.49 2.78 -6.47
C PRO A 188 19.31 4.07 -6.31
N SER A 189 18.86 4.97 -5.44
CA SER A 189 19.52 6.26 -5.21
C SER A 189 20.78 6.15 -4.34
N GLU A 190 20.91 5.06 -3.57
CA GLU A 190 22.09 4.68 -2.78
C GLU A 190 22.34 3.16 -2.88
N PRO A 191 23.54 2.65 -2.57
CA PRO A 191 23.82 1.22 -2.55
C PRO A 191 22.92 0.45 -1.58
N TYR A 192 22.55 -0.78 -1.90
CA TYR A 192 21.76 -1.62 -0.99
C TYR A 192 22.59 -2.20 0.16
N THR A 193 21.91 -2.46 1.28
CA THR A 193 22.43 -3.27 2.39
C THR A 193 21.99 -4.72 2.22
N PRO A 194 22.89 -5.71 2.13
CA PRO A 194 22.51 -7.12 2.09
C PRO A 194 21.81 -7.59 3.36
N HIS A 195 20.91 -8.57 3.25
CA HIS A 195 20.34 -9.31 4.38
C HIS A 195 20.25 -10.82 4.10
N ALA A 196 19.85 -11.60 5.11
CA ALA A 196 19.49 -13.00 4.95
C ALA A 196 17.99 -13.18 5.24
N PRO A 197 17.15 -13.51 4.24
CA PRO A 197 15.74 -13.72 4.46
C PRO A 197 15.43 -14.83 5.46
N LYS A 198 14.46 -14.57 6.33
CA LYS A 198 13.95 -15.49 7.35
C LYS A 198 12.45 -15.32 7.62
N ILE A 199 11.86 -14.23 7.17
CA ILE A 199 10.45 -13.85 7.33
C ILE A 199 9.95 -13.37 5.95
N PHE A 200 8.67 -13.58 5.64
CA PHE A 200 8.01 -12.75 4.62
C PHE A 200 6.71 -12.15 5.13
N THR A 201 6.40 -10.95 4.67
CA THR A 201 5.25 -10.13 5.11
C THR A 201 4.37 -9.78 3.92
N LEU A 202 3.06 -10.02 4.05
CA LEU A 202 2.03 -9.62 3.09
C LEU A 202 1.63 -8.16 3.31
N HIS A 203 1.66 -7.39 2.22
CA HIS A 203 1.24 -6.00 2.12
C HIS A 203 0.18 -5.81 1.03
N ASN A 204 -0.44 -4.64 1.03
CA ASN A 204 -1.07 -4.06 -0.14
C ASN A 204 -0.46 -2.69 -0.45
N THR A 205 -0.72 -2.15 -1.64
CA THR A 205 -0.26 -0.79 -2.00
C THR A 205 -1.17 0.31 -1.46
N ALA A 206 -2.40 -0.03 -1.05
CA ALA A 206 -3.44 0.89 -0.59
C ALA A 206 -3.71 2.03 -1.59
N GLY A 207 -3.56 1.75 -2.89
CA GLY A 207 -3.62 2.74 -3.96
C GLY A 207 -4.44 2.24 -5.15
N HIS A 208 -3.96 2.60 -6.33
CA HIS A 208 -4.63 2.28 -7.59
C HIS A 208 -4.74 0.76 -7.81
N TYR A 209 -5.84 0.34 -8.42
CA TYR A 209 -6.08 -1.05 -8.81
C TYR A 209 -5.99 -1.15 -10.35
N PRO A 210 -4.85 -1.59 -10.89
CA PRO A 210 -4.66 -1.66 -12.33
C PRO A 210 -5.55 -2.74 -12.97
N LYS A 211 -6.06 -2.45 -14.16
CA LYS A 211 -6.97 -3.31 -14.92
C LYS A 211 -6.29 -4.14 -16.00
N ASN A 212 -5.02 -3.83 -16.29
CA ASN A 212 -4.20 -4.51 -17.28
C ASN A 212 -2.71 -4.31 -16.97
N TYR A 213 -1.88 -5.08 -17.65
CA TYR A 213 -0.42 -5.06 -17.54
C TYR A 213 0.19 -3.66 -17.69
N ASP A 214 -0.26 -2.87 -18.67
CA ASP A 214 0.28 -1.53 -18.90
C ASP A 214 -0.03 -0.57 -17.75
N GLU A 215 -1.20 -0.70 -17.12
CA GLU A 215 -1.54 0.01 -15.89
C GLU A 215 -0.68 -0.46 -14.72
N ALA A 216 -0.42 -1.76 -14.59
CA ALA A 216 0.43 -2.31 -13.55
C ALA A 216 1.89 -1.84 -13.67
N VAL A 217 2.44 -1.78 -14.90
CA VAL A 217 3.77 -1.20 -15.17
C VAL A 217 3.81 0.28 -14.76
N ARG A 218 2.79 1.06 -15.11
CA ARG A 218 2.69 2.47 -14.70
C ARG A 218 2.59 2.62 -13.18
N GLU A 219 1.83 1.76 -12.50
CA GLU A 219 1.74 1.78 -11.04
C GLU A 219 3.06 1.39 -10.39
N MET A 220 3.82 0.43 -10.93
CA MET A 220 5.18 0.13 -10.45
C MET A 220 6.11 1.34 -10.52
N GLN A 221 6.11 2.05 -11.65
CA GLN A 221 6.90 3.27 -11.85
C GLN A 221 6.49 4.37 -10.87
N PHE A 222 5.18 4.57 -10.69
CA PHE A 222 4.63 5.48 -9.69
C PHE A 222 5.11 5.11 -8.27
N LEU A 223 4.96 3.85 -7.86
CA LEU A 223 5.31 3.40 -6.52
C LEU A 223 6.81 3.56 -6.24
N GLN A 224 7.66 3.27 -7.22
CA GLN A 224 9.11 3.48 -7.09
C GLN A 224 9.44 4.96 -6.90
N ASP A 225 8.91 5.83 -7.76
CA ASP A 225 9.17 7.27 -7.69
C ASP A 225 8.60 7.90 -6.41
N TYR A 226 7.39 7.50 -6.01
CA TYR A 226 6.79 7.91 -4.74
C TYR A 226 7.67 7.53 -3.54
N HIS A 227 8.23 6.32 -3.53
CA HIS A 227 9.14 5.89 -2.47
C HIS A 227 10.48 6.65 -2.51
N GLN A 228 11.11 6.77 -3.67
CA GLN A 228 12.42 7.43 -3.77
C GLN A 228 12.34 8.94 -3.59
N ASN A 229 11.47 9.60 -4.32
CA ASN A 229 11.41 11.06 -4.43
C ASN A 229 10.40 11.68 -3.47
N GLY A 230 9.28 10.99 -3.24
CA GLY A 230 8.29 11.36 -2.23
C GLY A 230 8.79 11.11 -0.80
N ARG A 231 9.11 9.84 -0.46
CA ARG A 231 9.51 9.43 0.90
C ARG A 231 11.02 9.50 1.18
N GLY A 232 11.88 9.62 0.17
CA GLY A 232 13.33 9.65 0.37
C GLY A 232 13.94 8.26 0.63
N TRP A 233 13.29 7.20 0.16
CA TRP A 233 13.81 5.83 0.25
C TRP A 233 14.86 5.58 -0.83
N ILE A 234 15.69 4.55 -0.63
CA ILE A 234 16.74 4.24 -1.62
C ILE A 234 16.13 3.67 -2.91
N ASP A 235 14.98 3.02 -2.81
CA ASP A 235 14.25 2.37 -3.90
C ASP A 235 12.82 2.01 -3.45
N LEU A 236 12.02 1.37 -4.31
CA LEU A 236 10.74 0.74 -3.96
C LEU A 236 10.85 -0.05 -2.64
N GLY A 237 9.95 0.14 -1.68
CA GLY A 237 10.07 -0.49 -0.35
C GLY A 237 9.89 -2.02 -0.32
N TYR A 238 9.24 -2.60 -1.34
CA TYR A 238 8.92 -4.03 -1.41
C TYR A 238 9.93 -4.81 -2.25
N HIS A 239 10.01 -6.13 -2.04
CA HIS A 239 10.83 -7.03 -2.84
C HIS A 239 10.06 -7.56 -4.04
N PHE A 240 8.76 -7.82 -3.85
CA PHE A 240 7.85 -8.24 -4.91
C PHE A 240 6.54 -7.47 -4.83
N VAL A 241 5.95 -7.18 -5.99
CA VAL A 241 4.61 -6.61 -6.10
C VAL A 241 3.79 -7.47 -7.06
N ILE A 242 2.59 -7.87 -6.66
CA ILE A 242 1.69 -8.71 -7.48
C ILE A 242 0.50 -7.87 -7.89
N ASP A 243 0.20 -7.84 -9.18
CA ASP A 243 -0.94 -7.12 -9.72
C ASP A 243 -2.24 -7.98 -9.70
N PRO A 244 -3.40 -7.40 -10.08
CA PRO A 244 -4.65 -8.14 -10.15
C PRO A 244 -4.73 -9.17 -11.29
N GLN A 245 -3.78 -9.18 -12.22
CA GLN A 245 -3.67 -10.17 -13.31
C GLN A 245 -2.81 -11.37 -12.88
N GLY A 246 -2.15 -11.29 -11.72
CA GLY A 246 -1.26 -12.33 -11.20
C GLY A 246 0.19 -12.19 -11.69
N ASP A 247 0.55 -11.06 -12.31
CA ASP A 247 1.92 -10.77 -12.71
C ASP A 247 2.76 -10.40 -11.48
N ILE A 248 3.95 -10.99 -11.37
CA ILE A 248 4.91 -10.70 -10.30
C ILE A 248 5.93 -9.68 -10.81
N PHE A 249 5.90 -8.48 -10.25
CA PHE A 249 6.90 -7.45 -10.50
C PHE A 249 8.04 -7.53 -9.48
N GLU A 250 9.27 -7.51 -9.98
CA GLU A 250 10.48 -7.43 -9.17
C GLU A 250 10.68 -6.02 -8.62
N GLY A 251 10.74 -5.89 -7.30
CA GLY A 251 11.08 -4.66 -6.57
C GLY A 251 12.57 -4.61 -6.23
N ARG A 252 12.89 -4.42 -4.94
CA ARG A 252 14.26 -4.60 -4.44
C ARG A 252 14.70 -6.07 -4.61
N PRO A 253 15.99 -6.32 -4.85
CA PRO A 253 16.52 -7.68 -4.82
C PRO A 253 16.15 -8.39 -3.51
N VAL A 254 15.77 -9.67 -3.58
CA VAL A 254 15.17 -10.42 -2.47
C VAL A 254 16.07 -10.57 -1.23
N ASN A 255 17.38 -10.44 -1.39
CA ASN A 255 18.41 -10.59 -0.36
C ASN A 255 19.07 -9.25 0.02
N VAL A 256 18.36 -8.14 -0.16
CA VAL A 256 18.74 -6.84 0.41
C VAL A 256 17.65 -6.30 1.31
N VAL A 257 17.99 -5.42 2.24
CA VAL A 257 17.03 -4.84 3.19
C VAL A 257 15.95 -4.02 2.45
N GLY A 258 14.69 -4.36 2.70
CA GLY A 258 13.51 -3.62 2.24
C GLY A 258 13.21 -2.35 3.03
N ALA A 259 12.12 -1.67 2.67
CA ALA A 259 11.59 -0.51 3.40
C ALA A 259 10.06 -0.61 3.54
N HIS A 260 9.56 -1.72 4.06
CA HIS A 260 8.12 -2.04 4.09
C HIS A 260 7.55 -2.29 5.50
N VAL A 261 8.36 -2.69 6.50
CA VAL A 261 7.96 -2.78 7.91
C VAL A 261 8.96 -2.02 8.78
N ARG A 262 8.54 -0.87 9.33
CA ARG A 262 9.40 -0.02 10.16
C ARG A 262 10.00 -0.82 11.33
N GLY A 263 11.33 -0.82 11.45
CA GLY A 263 12.06 -1.53 12.50
C GLY A 263 12.15 -3.04 12.32
N ARG A 264 11.64 -3.62 11.23
CA ARG A 264 11.62 -5.07 10.97
C ARG A 264 11.89 -5.44 9.50
N ASN A 265 12.66 -4.62 8.78
CA ASN A 265 13.02 -4.88 7.38
C ASN A 265 14.18 -5.89 7.23
N ASP A 266 15.09 -5.95 8.21
CA ASP A 266 16.23 -6.88 8.16
C ASP A 266 15.77 -8.35 8.25
N GLY A 267 16.15 -9.14 7.25
CA GLY A 267 15.71 -10.51 7.03
C GLY A 267 14.22 -10.71 6.70
N ASN A 268 13.50 -9.65 6.33
CA ASN A 268 12.07 -9.71 6.01
C ASN A 268 11.83 -9.43 4.52
N ILE A 269 11.21 -10.38 3.81
CA ILE A 269 10.78 -10.22 2.42
C ILE A 269 9.38 -9.58 2.40
N GLY A 270 9.25 -8.45 1.73
CA GLY A 270 7.98 -7.75 1.52
C GLY A 270 7.35 -8.11 0.19
N ILE A 271 6.14 -8.68 0.23
CA ILE A 271 5.31 -8.98 -0.95
C ILE A 271 4.07 -8.10 -0.86
N SER A 272 3.88 -7.20 -1.82
CA SER A 272 2.74 -6.28 -1.84
C SER A 272 1.76 -6.61 -2.95
N VAL A 273 0.47 -6.62 -2.66
CA VAL A 273 -0.58 -6.79 -3.67
C VAL A 273 -1.11 -5.43 -4.09
N MET A 274 -1.13 -5.13 -5.39
CA MET A 274 -1.63 -3.85 -5.90
C MET A 274 -3.13 -3.67 -5.66
N GLY A 275 -3.50 -2.55 -5.06
CA GLY A 275 -4.88 -2.18 -4.80
C GLY A 275 -5.13 -1.79 -3.36
N ASN A 276 -6.41 -1.54 -3.06
CA ASN A 276 -6.90 -1.16 -1.76
C ASN A 276 -7.95 -2.16 -1.25
N TYR A 277 -7.53 -2.94 -0.25
CA TYR A 277 -8.25 -4.07 0.33
C TYR A 277 -8.83 -3.75 1.72
N HIS A 278 -8.76 -2.49 2.15
CA HIS A 278 -9.39 -2.02 3.38
C HIS A 278 -10.69 -1.27 3.06
N PRO A 279 -11.67 -1.22 3.98
CA PRO A 279 -12.82 -0.34 3.86
C PRO A 279 -12.38 1.11 3.67
N PRO A 280 -13.14 1.96 2.95
CA PRO A 280 -14.41 1.68 2.31
C PRO A 280 -14.28 1.01 0.93
N VAL A 281 -13.05 0.85 0.41
CA VAL A 281 -12.83 0.30 -0.94
C VAL A 281 -13.08 -1.21 -0.98
N SER A 282 -12.49 -1.95 -0.04
CA SER A 282 -12.70 -3.39 0.16
C SER A 282 -12.64 -4.20 -1.14
N GLN A 283 -11.66 -3.92 -2.02
CA GLN A 283 -11.43 -4.73 -3.21
C GLN A 283 -11.16 -6.18 -2.80
N LYS A 284 -11.57 -7.12 -3.65
CA LYS A 284 -11.28 -8.54 -3.46
C LYS A 284 -10.08 -8.92 -4.31
N PRO A 285 -9.12 -9.68 -3.77
CA PRO A 285 -8.00 -10.17 -4.59
C PRO A 285 -8.54 -11.13 -5.65
N THR A 286 -7.99 -11.08 -6.86
CA THR A 286 -8.40 -11.98 -7.94
C THR A 286 -7.89 -13.38 -7.67
N LYS A 287 -8.42 -14.37 -8.41
CA LYS A 287 -7.95 -15.75 -8.30
C LYS A 287 -6.48 -15.86 -8.71
N GLU A 288 -6.12 -15.13 -9.76
CA GLU A 288 -4.80 -15.07 -10.36
C GLU A 288 -3.80 -14.50 -9.37
N THR A 289 -4.13 -13.38 -8.71
CA THR A 289 -3.31 -12.82 -7.62
C THR A 289 -3.09 -13.84 -6.50
N LEU A 290 -4.15 -14.52 -6.04
CA LEU A 290 -4.05 -15.47 -4.94
C LEU A 290 -3.27 -16.74 -5.33
N TYR A 291 -3.47 -17.25 -6.55
CA TYR A 291 -2.70 -18.37 -7.09
C TYR A 291 -1.21 -18.04 -7.09
N THR A 292 -0.85 -16.93 -7.73
CA THR A 292 0.52 -16.44 -7.83
C THR A 292 1.14 -16.20 -6.46
N PHE A 293 0.39 -15.58 -5.53
CA PHE A 293 0.87 -15.34 -4.18
C PHE A 293 1.20 -16.66 -3.45
N VAL A 294 0.35 -17.68 -3.60
CA VAL A 294 0.58 -19.00 -3.01
C VAL A 294 1.81 -19.69 -3.62
N GLU A 295 1.95 -19.69 -4.95
CA GLU A 295 3.11 -20.29 -5.62
C GLU A 295 4.42 -19.58 -5.25
N MET A 296 4.40 -18.25 -5.22
CA MET A 296 5.52 -17.46 -4.71
C MET A 296 5.84 -17.79 -3.24
N GLY A 297 4.82 -17.87 -2.38
CA GLY A 297 5.01 -18.22 -0.97
C GLY A 297 5.63 -19.62 -0.78
N LYS A 298 5.18 -20.62 -1.54
CA LYS A 298 5.75 -21.99 -1.51
C LYS A 298 7.21 -22.01 -1.97
N TYR A 299 7.52 -21.22 -2.99
CA TYR A 299 8.88 -21.09 -3.48
C TYR A 299 9.77 -20.43 -2.42
N LEU A 300 9.36 -19.27 -1.89
CA LEU A 300 10.15 -18.51 -0.91
C LEU A 300 10.33 -19.28 0.41
N LYS A 301 9.30 -19.99 0.90
CA LYS A 301 9.46 -20.81 2.11
C LYS A 301 10.56 -21.86 1.95
N THR A 302 10.66 -22.45 0.75
CA THR A 302 11.61 -23.54 0.48
C THR A 302 13.00 -22.98 0.26
N ALA A 303 13.10 -21.93 -0.56
CA ALA A 303 14.37 -21.28 -0.91
C ALA A 303 15.09 -20.69 0.32
N TYR A 304 14.33 -20.18 1.30
CA TYR A 304 14.86 -19.49 2.48
C TYR A 304 14.57 -20.20 3.80
N ASN A 305 14.05 -21.42 3.76
CA ASN A 305 13.68 -22.22 4.94
C ASN A 305 12.81 -21.43 5.94
N ILE A 306 11.81 -20.70 5.43
CA ILE A 306 10.90 -19.88 6.24
C ILE A 306 9.83 -20.79 6.82
N ASP A 307 9.59 -20.67 8.13
CA ASP A 307 8.55 -21.42 8.85
C ASP A 307 7.18 -20.71 8.78
N ILE A 308 6.10 -21.46 8.98
CA ILE A 308 4.72 -20.92 9.01
C ILE A 308 4.55 -19.80 10.06
N SER A 309 5.27 -19.86 11.18
CA SER A 309 5.30 -18.84 12.22
C SER A 309 5.97 -17.54 11.78
N SER A 310 6.73 -17.56 10.69
CA SER A 310 7.47 -16.44 10.11
C SER A 310 6.81 -15.88 8.85
N PHE A 311 5.51 -16.14 8.66
CA PHE A 311 4.66 -15.45 7.69
C PHE A 311 3.65 -14.55 8.41
N TYR A 312 3.74 -13.24 8.15
CA TYR A 312 2.90 -12.21 8.75
C TYR A 312 2.14 -11.41 7.70
N ALA A 313 1.01 -10.85 8.07
CA ALA A 313 0.49 -9.64 7.45
C ALA A 313 1.14 -8.41 8.10
N HIS A 314 1.25 -7.28 7.39
CA HIS A 314 1.93 -6.09 7.94
C HIS A 314 1.34 -5.65 9.29
N ARG A 315 0.01 -5.65 9.45
CA ARG A 315 -0.69 -5.34 10.70
C ARG A 315 -0.39 -6.29 11.86
N ASP A 316 0.11 -7.50 11.61
CA ASP A 316 0.47 -8.44 12.68
C ASP A 316 1.76 -8.01 13.40
N ILE A 317 2.60 -7.21 12.74
CA ILE A 317 3.95 -6.84 13.21
C ILE A 317 4.26 -5.33 13.12
N GLY A 318 3.26 -4.51 12.81
CA GLY A 318 3.35 -3.07 12.68
C GLY A 318 2.02 -2.37 13.01
N ASN A 319 2.05 -1.07 13.25
CA ASN A 319 0.85 -0.26 13.51
C ASN A 319 0.28 0.27 12.19
N THR A 320 -0.61 -0.51 11.58
CA THR A 320 -1.14 -0.24 10.23
C THR A 320 -2.39 -1.05 9.94
N ASP A 321 -3.22 -0.56 9.02
CA ASP A 321 -4.32 -1.34 8.42
C ASP A 321 -3.84 -2.30 7.31
N CYS A 322 -2.60 -2.20 6.84
CA CYS A 322 -2.07 -3.06 5.78
C CYS A 322 -2.05 -4.54 6.20
N PRO A 323 -2.45 -5.53 5.38
CA PRO A 323 -2.76 -5.48 3.96
C PRO A 323 -4.24 -5.19 3.63
N GLY A 324 -5.01 -4.67 4.58
CA GLY A 324 -6.46 -4.52 4.45
C GLY A 324 -7.22 -5.76 4.89
N ASP A 325 -8.49 -5.58 5.24
CA ASP A 325 -9.31 -6.62 5.86
C ASP A 325 -9.54 -7.80 4.90
N GLU A 326 -9.66 -7.53 3.61
CA GLU A 326 -9.94 -8.55 2.60
C GLU A 326 -8.77 -9.52 2.39
N LEU A 327 -7.53 -9.01 2.42
CA LEU A 327 -6.34 -9.85 2.35
C LEU A 327 -6.01 -10.48 3.72
N HIS A 328 -6.20 -9.73 4.81
CA HIS A 328 -5.92 -10.24 6.16
C HIS A 328 -6.81 -11.43 6.53
N ALA A 329 -8.09 -11.38 6.16
CA ALA A 329 -9.03 -12.48 6.38
C ALA A 329 -8.60 -13.81 5.72
N LEU A 330 -7.79 -13.75 4.65
CA LEU A 330 -7.28 -14.92 3.94
C LEU A 330 -6.01 -15.51 4.56
N MET A 331 -5.39 -14.85 5.56
CA MET A 331 -4.13 -15.31 6.16
C MET A 331 -4.14 -16.78 6.63
N PRO A 332 -5.18 -17.30 7.31
CA PRO A 332 -5.23 -18.71 7.69
C PRO A 332 -5.21 -19.66 6.48
N GLU A 333 -5.94 -19.33 5.41
CA GLU A 333 -5.99 -20.15 4.20
C GLU A 333 -4.69 -20.06 3.41
N LEU A 334 -4.12 -18.86 3.26
CA LEU A 334 -2.80 -18.67 2.65
C LEU A 334 -1.71 -19.46 3.39
N LYS A 335 -1.70 -19.40 4.73
CA LYS A 335 -0.79 -20.20 5.56
C LYS A 335 -0.98 -21.70 5.30
N SER A 336 -2.21 -22.19 5.28
CA SER A 336 -2.51 -23.59 4.99
C SER A 336 -2.01 -24.02 3.61
N LEU A 337 -2.26 -23.21 2.56
CA LEU A 337 -1.87 -23.54 1.18
C LEU A 337 -0.36 -23.45 0.94
N ILE A 338 0.30 -22.44 1.50
CA ILE A 338 1.74 -22.23 1.34
C ILE A 338 2.51 -23.29 2.13
N PHE A 339 2.13 -23.55 3.38
CA PHE A 339 2.87 -24.42 4.29
C PHE A 339 2.33 -25.85 4.38
N ALA A 340 1.38 -26.23 3.52
CA ALA A 340 0.95 -27.61 3.38
C ALA A 340 2.17 -28.54 3.22
N PRO A 341 2.18 -29.71 3.88
CA PRO A 341 3.17 -30.74 3.62
C PRO A 341 3.21 -31.02 2.12
N ALA A 342 4.40 -31.12 1.54
CA ALA A 342 4.51 -31.60 0.17
C ALA A 342 3.77 -32.94 0.08
N ALA A 343 2.89 -33.09 -0.92
CA ALA A 343 2.30 -34.40 -1.17
C ALA A 343 3.46 -35.40 -1.35
N PRO A 344 3.40 -36.59 -0.72
CA PRO A 344 4.36 -37.64 -1.06
C PRO A 344 4.33 -37.83 -2.58
N LEU A 345 5.51 -37.97 -3.20
CA LEU A 345 5.62 -38.25 -4.62
C LEU A 345 4.60 -39.34 -4.98
N PRO A 346 3.76 -39.15 -6.01
CA PRO A 346 2.82 -40.19 -6.39
C PRO A 346 3.62 -41.43 -6.77
N GLY A 347 3.52 -42.48 -5.95
CA GLY A 347 3.77 -43.83 -6.44
C GLY A 347 2.82 -44.11 -7.62
N PRO A 348 3.14 -45.06 -8.51
CA PRO A 348 2.28 -45.34 -9.66
C PRO A 348 0.86 -45.72 -9.19
N VAL A 349 -0.15 -44.90 -9.53
CA VAL A 349 -1.56 -45.16 -9.17
C VAL A 349 -2.38 -45.46 -10.42
N LEU A 350 -3.06 -46.62 -10.38
CA LEU A 350 -4.06 -47.09 -11.35
C LEU A 350 -5.38 -46.28 -11.24
N PRO A 351 -6.27 -46.27 -12.26
CA PRO A 351 -7.29 -45.23 -12.34
C PRO A 351 -8.66 -45.58 -11.68
N LEU A 352 -9.30 -44.49 -11.21
CA LEU A 352 -10.74 -44.15 -11.13
C LEU A 352 -11.63 -44.64 -9.96
N SER A 353 -12.37 -43.71 -9.32
CA SER A 353 -13.74 -43.33 -9.73
C SER A 353 -14.26 -42.08 -8.98
N VAL A 354 -15.25 -41.40 -9.56
CA VAL A 354 -15.76 -40.05 -9.23
C VAL A 354 -17.10 -40.11 -8.48
N ALA A 355 -17.30 -39.18 -7.53
CA ALA A 355 -18.64 -38.74 -7.09
C ALA A 355 -18.61 -37.26 -6.58
N ILE A 356 -19.67 -36.50 -6.86
CA ILE A 356 -19.92 -35.07 -6.48
C ILE A 356 -21.46 -34.89 -6.29
N PRO A 357 -22.08 -33.86 -5.64
CA PRO A 357 -21.72 -32.93 -4.52
C PRO A 357 -22.79 -32.92 -3.38
N PRO A 358 -22.72 -31.94 -2.42
CA PRO A 358 -23.66 -30.81 -2.53
C PRO A 358 -23.03 -29.40 -2.36
N MET A 359 -23.79 -28.37 -2.77
CA MET A 359 -23.43 -26.95 -2.88
C MET A 359 -22.94 -26.28 -1.59
N ASN A 360 -21.85 -25.51 -1.70
CA ASN A 360 -21.52 -24.35 -0.87
C ASN A 360 -20.54 -23.46 -1.63
N ARG A 361 -20.44 -22.18 -1.24
CA ARG A 361 -19.53 -21.19 -1.86
C ARG A 361 -18.14 -21.79 -2.08
N PRO A 362 -17.53 -21.64 -3.26
CA PRO A 362 -16.25 -22.25 -3.55
C PRO A 362 -15.16 -21.68 -2.63
N SER A 363 -14.47 -22.55 -1.89
CA SER A 363 -13.22 -22.26 -1.17
C SER A 363 -12.16 -21.74 -2.14
N LEU A 364 -11.13 -21.01 -1.67
CA LEU A 364 -10.03 -20.58 -2.54
C LEU A 364 -9.41 -21.79 -3.25
N ARG A 365 -9.26 -22.91 -2.53
CA ARG A 365 -8.81 -24.18 -3.11
C ARG A 365 -9.65 -24.63 -4.32
N GLN A 366 -10.98 -24.51 -4.23
CA GLN A 366 -11.89 -24.81 -5.34
C GLN A 366 -11.83 -23.76 -6.45
N LEU A 367 -11.58 -22.49 -6.12
CA LEU A 367 -11.40 -21.42 -7.11
C LEU A 367 -10.09 -21.56 -7.89
N LEU A 368 -9.04 -22.09 -7.25
CA LEU A 368 -7.73 -22.37 -7.88
C LEU A 368 -7.73 -23.66 -8.70
N GLN A 369 -8.56 -24.64 -8.35
CA GLN A 369 -8.68 -25.92 -9.07
C GLN A 369 -9.54 -25.85 -10.34
N SER A 370 -10.30 -24.77 -10.56
CA SER A 370 -11.19 -24.63 -11.72
C SER A 370 -10.52 -23.97 -12.94
N ALA A 371 -9.19 -23.90 -12.98
CA ALA A 371 -8.41 -23.14 -13.96
C ALA A 371 -7.49 -24.01 -14.83
N GLU A 372 -7.69 -25.33 -14.85
CA GLU A 372 -7.06 -26.25 -15.79
C GLU A 372 -7.90 -26.47 -17.06
#